data_AF-A0AAD4ESY6-F1
#
_entry.id   AF-A0AAD4ESY6-F1
#
_cell.length_a   1.000
_cell.length_b   1.000
_cell.length_c   1.000
_cell.angle_alpha   90.00
_cell.angle_beta   90.00
_cell.angle_gamma   90.00
#
_symmetry.space_group_name_H-M   'P 1'
#
loop_
_entity.id
_entity.type
_entity.pdbx_description
1 polymer ?
#
loop_
_entity_poly.entity_id
_entity_poly.type
_entity_poly.pdbx_seq_one_letter_code
_entity_poly.pdbx_strand_id
1 'polypeptide(L)'
;MYNLKLFLLAVVTLFALGAIADVTGKFNIVSKYKYEKVGKDGKKTIEEQRNPVAYQKSGLKSDKTLDRMSKGEFKCSKGRAGSIYNVEATVVFDSKDKSNAANTRAKQIINSHANDE
;
A
#
# COMPACT_ATOMS: atom_id res chain seq x y z
N MET A 1 13.32 -12.78 50.78
CA MET A 1 12.31 -12.74 49.69
C MET A 1 12.49 -11.51 48.77
N TYR A 2 13.71 -11.04 48.50
CA TYR A 2 13.97 -9.87 47.62
C TYR A 2 14.52 -10.24 46.23
N ASN A 3 15.25 -11.35 46.11
CA ASN A 3 15.91 -11.73 44.85
C ASN A 3 14.96 -12.36 43.81
N LEU A 4 13.79 -12.85 44.23
CA LEU A 4 12.80 -13.44 43.31
C LEU A 4 11.98 -12.36 42.56
N LYS A 5 11.83 -11.15 43.13
CA LYS A 5 11.08 -10.05 42.52
C LYS A 5 11.87 -9.33 41.42
N LEU A 6 13.20 -9.25 41.56
CA LEU A 6 14.08 -8.63 40.56
C LEU A 6 14.20 -9.48 39.30
N PHE A 7 14.20 -10.80 39.43
CA PHE A 7 14.23 -11.71 38.28
C PHE A 7 12.93 -11.68 37.46
N LEU A 8 11.78 -11.57 38.14
CA LEU A 8 10.49 -11.46 37.45
C LEU A 8 10.36 -10.14 36.66
N LEU A 9 10.91 -9.04 37.19
CA LEU A 9 10.85 -7.74 36.50
C LEU A 9 11.71 -7.69 35.23
N ALA A 10 12.87 -8.36 35.22
CA ALA A 10 13.75 -8.40 34.06
C ALA A 10 13.18 -9.25 32.91
N VAL A 11 12.43 -10.30 33.22
CA VAL A 11 11.78 -11.15 32.20
C VAL A 11 10.58 -10.43 31.57
N VAL A 12 9.83 -9.65 32.35
CA VAL A 12 8.69 -8.87 31.83
C VAL A 12 9.15 -7.71 30.94
N THR A 13 10.28 -7.07 31.23
CA THR A 13 10.81 -5.99 30.38
C THR A 13 11.45 -6.50 29.09
N LEU A 14 12.08 -7.69 29.10
CA LEU A 14 12.60 -8.32 27.88
C LEU A 14 11.48 -8.82 26.94
N PHE A 15 10.33 -9.26 27.47
CA PHE A 15 9.17 -9.60 26.65
C PHE A 15 8.42 -8.37 26.09
N ALA A 16 8.49 -7.22 26.75
CA ALA A 16 7.85 -5.99 26.28
C ALA A 16 8.59 -5.33 25.09
N LEU A 17 9.88 -5.60 24.91
CA LEU A 17 10.68 -5.07 23.78
C LEU A 17 10.55 -5.90 22.49
N GLY A 18 9.91 -7.07 22.54
CA GLY A 18 9.82 -8.00 21.41
C GLY A 18 8.61 -7.82 20.48
N ALA A 19 7.71 -6.85 20.74
CA ALA A 19 6.39 -6.82 20.10
C ALA A 19 5.99 -5.49 19.45
N ILE A 20 6.96 -4.68 19.00
CA ILE A 20 6.68 -3.69 17.96
C ILE A 20 7.33 -4.21 16.68
N ALA A 21 6.82 -5.32 16.17
CA ALA A 21 7.04 -5.67 14.78
C ALA A 21 6.27 -4.63 13.97
N ASP A 22 6.93 -3.51 13.65
CA ASP A 22 6.45 -2.59 12.64
C ASP A 22 6.19 -3.41 11.38
N VAL A 23 4.91 -3.66 11.09
CA VAL A 23 4.48 -4.28 9.85
C VAL A 23 4.80 -3.27 8.76
N THR A 24 6.01 -3.38 8.24
CA THR A 24 6.46 -2.56 7.11
C THR A 24 5.75 -3.10 5.89
N GLY A 25 4.68 -2.42 5.47
CA GLY A 25 3.93 -2.73 4.26
C GLY A 25 4.55 -2.03 3.06
N LYS A 26 5.01 -2.79 2.06
CA LYS A 26 5.31 -2.26 0.73
C LYS A 26 4.01 -2.27 -0.08
N PHE A 27 3.62 -1.14 -0.65
CA PHE A 27 2.43 -0.99 -1.47
C PHE A 27 2.82 -0.78 -2.94
N ASN A 28 2.42 -1.70 -3.80
CA ASN A 28 2.50 -1.55 -5.25
C ASN A 28 1.20 -0.93 -5.73
N ILE A 29 1.20 0.38 -5.97
CA ILE A 29 0.04 1.13 -6.46
C ILE A 29 0.08 1.10 -7.98
N VAL A 30 -1.01 0.73 -8.62
CA VAL A 30 -1.12 0.67 -10.07
C VAL A 30 -2.43 1.28 -10.52
N SER A 31 -2.36 2.25 -11.42
CA SER A 31 -3.51 2.68 -12.21
C SER A 31 -3.23 2.43 -13.69
N LYS A 32 -4.28 2.47 -14.52
CA LYS A 32 -4.16 2.36 -15.98
C LYS A 32 -4.69 3.63 -16.61
N TYR A 33 -4.10 4.04 -17.72
CA TYR A 33 -4.64 5.14 -18.50
C TYR A 33 -4.65 4.81 -19.99
N LYS A 34 -5.58 5.41 -20.72
CA LYS A 34 -5.64 5.39 -22.17
C LYS A 34 -4.59 6.36 -22.71
N TYR A 35 -3.80 5.92 -23.69
CA TYR A 35 -2.84 6.76 -24.38
C TYR A 35 -2.96 6.58 -25.89
N GLU A 36 -2.70 7.65 -26.61
CA GLU A 36 -2.63 7.60 -28.07
C GLU A 36 -1.24 7.10 -28.48
N LYS A 37 -1.21 6.01 -29.23
CA LYS A 37 -0.01 5.49 -29.85
C LYS A 37 -0.09 5.72 -31.35
N VAL A 38 0.93 6.38 -31.87
CA VAL A 38 1.10 6.61 -33.31
C VAL A 38 1.89 5.43 -33.87
N GLY A 39 1.25 4.68 -34.77
CA GLY A 39 1.89 3.60 -35.52
C GLY A 39 2.91 4.11 -36.52
N LYS A 40 3.76 3.21 -37.04
CA LYS A 40 4.75 3.56 -38.09
C LYS A 40 4.10 4.05 -39.39
N ASP A 41 2.82 3.72 -39.59
CA ASP A 41 1.97 4.14 -40.71
C ASP A 41 1.22 5.46 -40.43
N GLY A 42 1.49 6.14 -39.31
CA GLY A 42 0.85 7.39 -38.92
C GLY A 42 -0.57 7.21 -38.33
N LYS A 43 -1.10 5.99 -38.26
CA LYS A 43 -2.40 5.74 -37.65
C LYS A 43 -2.32 5.87 -36.14
N LYS A 44 -3.32 6.56 -35.57
CA LYS A 44 -3.49 6.73 -34.13
C LYS A 44 -4.36 5.61 -33.60
N THR A 45 -3.88 4.94 -32.56
CA THR A 45 -4.63 3.91 -31.83
C THR A 45 -4.65 4.26 -30.35
N ILE A 46 -5.77 3.99 -29.68
CA ILE A 46 -5.87 4.14 -28.24
C ILE A 46 -5.48 2.82 -27.61
N GLU A 47 -4.42 2.83 -26.80
CA GLU A 47 -3.96 1.68 -26.02
C GLU A 47 -4.09 1.96 -24.53
N GLU A 48 -4.15 0.91 -23.71
CA GLU A 48 -4.09 1.02 -22.25
C GLU A 48 -2.65 0.87 -21.76
N GLN A 49 -2.19 1.81 -20.93
CA GLN A 49 -0.88 1.78 -20.32
C GLN A 49 -1.00 1.71 -18.80
N ARG A 50 -0.23 0.81 -18.18
CA ARG A 50 -0.09 0.75 -16.72
C ARG A 50 0.83 1.86 -16.24
N ASN A 51 0.46 2.48 -15.13
CA ASN A 51 1.23 3.50 -14.43
C ASN A 51 1.53 3.02 -13.00
N PRO A 52 2.53 2.13 -12.83
CA PRO A 52 2.90 1.61 -11.54
C PRO A 52 3.68 2.63 -10.72
N VAL A 53 3.37 2.71 -9.43
CA VAL A 53 4.08 3.50 -8.44
C VAL A 53 4.36 2.62 -7.25
N ALA A 54 5.64 2.32 -7.03
CA ALA A 54 6.08 1.69 -5.79
C ALA A 54 5.97 2.71 -4.65
N TYR A 55 5.34 2.31 -3.55
CA TYR A 55 5.20 3.14 -2.36
C TYR A 55 5.49 2.29 -1.12
N GLN A 56 6.39 2.74 -0.27
CA GLN A 56 6.73 2.04 0.97
C GLN A 56 6.33 2.90 2.15
N LYS A 57 5.60 2.31 3.11
CA LYS A 57 5.28 2.96 4.37
C LYS A 57 5.54 2.01 5.54
N SER A 58 6.37 2.45 6.48
CA SER A 58 6.57 1.80 7.78
C SER A 58 5.42 2.15 8.73
N GLY A 59 5.12 1.26 9.68
CA GLY A 59 4.12 1.51 10.73
C GLY A 59 2.66 1.33 10.34
N LEU A 60 2.36 0.68 9.21
CA LEU A 60 0.98 0.33 8.86
C LEU A 60 0.60 -0.98 9.54
N LYS A 61 -0.07 -0.89 10.69
CA LYS A 61 -0.36 -2.02 11.58
C LYS A 61 -1.36 -3.04 11.03
N SER A 62 -2.13 -2.75 9.97
CA SER A 62 -3.43 -3.43 9.82
C SER A 62 -3.91 -3.67 8.40
N ASP A 63 -4.39 -4.90 8.16
CA ASP A 63 -5.14 -5.34 6.98
C ASP A 63 -6.45 -4.51 6.79
N LYS A 64 -6.92 -3.74 7.79
CA LYS A 64 -8.12 -2.89 7.69
C LYS A 64 -8.00 -1.78 6.64
N THR A 65 -6.80 -1.24 6.42
CA THR A 65 -6.55 -0.26 5.35
C THR A 65 -6.88 -0.86 3.98
N LEU A 66 -6.60 -2.16 3.79
CA LEU A 66 -6.89 -2.87 2.54
C LEU A 66 -8.39 -3.12 2.36
N ASP A 67 -9.09 -3.46 3.44
CA ASP A 67 -10.54 -3.68 3.42
C ASP A 67 -11.31 -2.39 3.08
N ARG A 68 -10.88 -1.24 3.64
CA ARG A 68 -11.47 0.06 3.32
C ARG A 68 -11.17 0.51 1.89
N MET A 69 -9.94 0.33 1.43
CA MET A 69 -9.58 0.66 0.04
C MET A 69 -10.35 -0.20 -0.97
N SER A 70 -10.55 -1.49 -0.67
CA SER A 70 -11.26 -2.45 -1.53
C SER A 70 -12.76 -2.18 -1.71
N LYS A 71 -13.33 -1.25 -0.92
CA LYS A 71 -14.74 -0.83 -1.01
C LYS A 71 -14.94 0.39 -1.92
N GLY A 72 -13.86 0.95 -2.48
CA GLY A 72 -13.88 2.20 -3.25
C GLY A 72 -13.27 2.08 -4.65
N GLU A 73 -12.46 3.07 -5.02
CA GLU A 73 -11.84 3.21 -6.34
C GLU A 73 -10.73 2.16 -6.62
N PHE A 74 -10.24 1.46 -5.60
CA PHE A 74 -9.08 0.57 -5.68
C PHE A 74 -9.42 -0.85 -5.24
N LYS A 75 -8.82 -1.84 -5.88
CA LYS A 75 -8.81 -3.24 -5.44
C LYS A 75 -7.48 -3.52 -4.74
N CYS A 76 -7.54 -4.02 -3.50
CA CYS A 76 -6.34 -4.38 -2.76
C CYS A 76 -6.18 -5.91 -2.69
N SER A 77 -4.93 -6.37 -2.79
CA SER A 77 -4.58 -7.79 -2.62
C SER A 77 -3.26 -7.92 -1.88
N LYS A 78 -3.17 -8.93 -1.01
CA LYS A 78 -1.93 -9.27 -0.30
C LYS A 78 -1.03 -10.07 -1.24
N GLY A 79 0.20 -9.62 -1.41
CA GLY A 79 1.24 -10.32 -2.16
C GLY A 79 1.72 -11.56 -1.42
N ARG A 80 2.29 -12.52 -2.16
CA ARG A 80 2.80 -13.80 -1.63
C ARG A 80 3.79 -13.66 -0.47
N ALA A 81 4.51 -12.54 -0.38
CA ALA A 81 5.55 -12.31 0.61
C ALA A 81 5.07 -11.67 1.93
N GLY A 82 3.77 -11.66 2.22
CA GLY A 82 3.18 -11.26 3.52
C GLY A 82 3.23 -9.76 3.84
N SER A 83 4.25 -9.04 3.36
CA SER A 83 4.55 -7.64 3.62
C SER A 83 4.46 -6.76 2.37
N ILE A 84 3.92 -7.30 1.26
CA ILE A 84 3.68 -6.57 0.02
C ILE A 84 2.17 -6.55 -0.23
N TYR A 85 1.63 -5.40 -0.56
CA TYR A 85 0.23 -5.20 -0.92
C TYR A 85 0.15 -4.61 -2.32
N ASN A 86 -0.69 -5.16 -3.18
CA ASN A 86 -0.95 -4.60 -4.50
C ASN A 86 -2.28 -3.84 -4.44
N VAL A 87 -2.24 -2.57 -4.83
CA VAL A 87 -3.38 -1.66 -4.90
C VAL A 87 -3.58 -1.30 -6.35
N GLU A 88 -4.64 -1.79 -6.99
CA GLU A 88 -4.93 -1.52 -8.39
C GLU A 88 -6.21 -0.69 -8.53
N ALA A 89 -6.18 0.39 -9.30
CA ALA A 89 -7.39 1.14 -9.62
C ALA A 89 -8.38 0.25 -10.39
N THR A 90 -9.66 0.32 -10.04
CA THR A 90 -10.73 -0.48 -10.67
C THR A 90 -11.07 0.00 -12.08
N VAL A 91 -10.70 1.23 -12.42
CA VAL A 91 -11.01 1.89 -13.69
C VAL A 91 -9.74 2.27 -14.46
N VAL A 92 -9.90 2.43 -15.78
CA VAL A 92 -8.88 2.97 -16.68
C VAL A 92 -9.17 4.46 -16.89
N PHE A 93 -8.17 5.30 -16.63
CA PHE A 93 -8.30 6.76 -16.75
C PHE A 93 -8.06 7.26 -18.18
N ASP A 94 -8.62 8.41 -18.54
CA ASP A 94 -8.47 8.96 -19.90
C ASP A 94 -7.10 9.57 -20.18
N SER A 95 -6.31 9.82 -19.13
CA SER A 95 -4.99 10.45 -19.26
C SER A 95 -4.03 10.00 -18.16
N LYS A 96 -2.74 10.17 -18.45
CA LYS A 96 -1.66 9.90 -17.48
C LYS A 96 -1.81 10.74 -16.22
N ASP A 97 -2.25 11.99 -16.34
CA ASP A 97 -2.42 12.90 -15.19
C ASP A 97 -3.54 12.45 -14.26
N LYS A 98 -4.68 12.01 -14.80
CA LYS A 98 -5.77 11.43 -13.99
C LYS A 98 -5.31 10.15 -13.27
N SER A 99 -4.53 9.31 -13.96
CA SER A 99 -3.92 8.12 -13.38
C SER A 99 -2.89 8.46 -12.28
N ASN A 100 -2.06 9.50 -12.47
CA ASN A 100 -1.16 10.01 -11.44
C ASN A 100 -1.92 10.53 -10.22
N ALA A 101 -3.02 11.28 -10.45
CA ALA A 101 -3.86 11.78 -9.37
C ALA A 101 -4.50 10.63 -8.57
N ALA A 102 -4.94 9.56 -9.24
CA ALA A 102 -5.43 8.35 -8.58
C ALA A 102 -4.33 7.68 -7.74
N ASN A 103 -3.11 7.55 -8.28
CA ASN A 103 -1.98 7.01 -7.51
C ASN A 103 -1.66 7.87 -6.28
N THR A 104 -1.76 9.20 -6.38
CA THR A 104 -1.60 10.12 -5.24
C THR A 104 -2.72 9.96 -4.21
N ARG A 105 -3.99 9.82 -4.63
CA ARG A 105 -5.11 9.52 -3.72
C ARG A 105 -4.90 8.20 -2.98
N ALA A 106 -4.47 7.14 -3.68
CA ALA A 106 -4.14 5.87 -3.05
C ALA A 106 -3.07 6.04 -1.96
N LYS A 107 -2.01 6.82 -2.22
CA LYS A 107 -1.00 7.16 -1.19
C LYS A 107 -1.61 7.93 -0.02
N GLN A 108 -2.51 8.88 -0.27
CA GLN A 108 -3.17 9.65 0.80
C GLN A 108 -4.02 8.75 1.69
N ILE A 109 -4.80 7.82 1.11
CA ILE A 109 -5.61 6.87 1.86
C ILE A 109 -4.72 5.97 2.73
N ILE A 110 -3.67 5.38 2.14
CA ILE A 110 -2.66 4.60 2.86
C ILE A 110 -2.03 5.44 3.98
N ASN A 111 -1.79 6.72 3.72
CA ASN A 111 -1.19 7.61 4.70
C ASN A 111 -2.10 7.96 5.88
N SER A 112 -3.35 8.30 5.60
CA SER A 112 -4.35 8.70 6.59
C SER A 112 -4.60 7.61 7.64
N HIS A 113 -4.61 6.35 7.22
CA HIS A 113 -4.87 5.23 8.12
C HIS A 113 -3.68 4.78 8.98
N ALA A 114 -2.47 5.29 8.72
CA ALA A 114 -1.35 5.02 9.63
C ALA A 114 -1.45 5.81 10.95
N ASN A 115 -2.31 6.83 11.01
CA ASN A 115 -2.52 7.66 12.20
C ASN A 115 -3.81 7.29 12.97
N ASP A 116 -4.63 6.36 12.44
CA ASP A 116 -5.92 5.96 13.02
C ASP A 116 -5.79 4.78 14.03
N GLU A 117 -4.60 4.21 14.26
CA GLU A 117 -4.32 3.02 15.12
C GLU A 117 -3.06 3.16 15.99
#